data_AF-A0A7W1BLC6-F1
#
_entry.id   AF-A0A7W1BLC6-F1
#
_cell.length_a   1.000
_cell.length_b   1.000
_cell.length_c   1.000
_cell.angle_alpha   90.00
_cell.angle_beta   90.00
_cell.angle_gamma   90.00
#
_symmetry.space_group_name_H-M   'P 1'
#
loop_
_entity.id
_entity.type
_entity.pdbx_description
1 polymer ?
#
loop_
_entity_poly.entity_id
_entity_poly.type
_entity_poly.pdbx_seq_one_letter_code
_entity_poly.pdbx_strand_id
1 'polypeptide(L)'
;MNARCFATLASIVVAGLPAALGAQDPRLQERLDARTRSAVQQVVDSAATTRLPTEPLIDKALEGASKGADNARIMAAVRALARRLGESRLALGTSANEAELVAGAGALSQGIAPATLSRLRTLRPGERLTLPLVVLTDLIARGVPPSTASSVIVSLAGTVSGSEAFAALRRDVQQDIVAGADPAAAVSLRARALLAALPPPPGKVVTTTDMENTSARPE
;
A
#
# COMPACT_ATOMS: atom_id res chain seq x y z
N MET A 1 76.21 28.17 28.78
CA MET A 1 74.92 27.77 29.38
C MET A 1 73.82 28.65 28.81
N ASN A 2 72.71 28.23 28.19
CA ASN A 2 72.28 27.03 27.49
C ASN A 2 71.21 27.56 26.52
N ALA A 3 71.43 27.43 25.22
CA ALA A 3 70.43 27.71 24.19
C ALA A 3 69.77 26.38 23.78
N ARG A 4 68.43 26.37 23.63
CA ARG A 4 67.61 25.44 22.82
C ARG A 4 66.12 25.73 23.11
N CYS A 5 65.43 26.57 22.32
CA CYS A 5 64.75 26.22 21.06
C CYS A 5 63.94 24.92 21.16
N PHE A 6 62.70 25.01 21.66
CA PHE A 6 61.67 23.99 21.44
C PHE A 6 60.70 24.53 20.38
N ALA A 7 60.84 24.01 19.16
CA ALA A 7 59.89 24.22 18.07
C ALA A 7 58.68 23.32 18.28
N THR A 8 57.51 23.91 18.45
CA THR A 8 56.21 23.24 18.48
C THR A 8 55.80 22.84 17.06
N LEU A 9 55.90 21.54 16.75
CA LEU A 9 55.28 20.95 15.57
C LEU A 9 53.83 20.58 15.89
N ALA A 10 52.90 21.48 15.56
CA ALA A 10 51.47 21.20 15.59
C ALA A 10 51.09 20.40 14.33
N SER A 11 51.05 19.07 14.45
CA SER A 11 50.47 18.20 13.42
C SER A 11 48.95 18.37 13.41
N ILE A 12 48.44 19.13 12.43
CA ILE A 12 47.02 19.14 12.09
C ILE A 12 46.71 17.82 11.37
N VAL A 13 46.16 16.86 12.10
CA VAL A 13 45.52 15.68 11.50
C VAL A 13 44.16 16.11 11.00
N VAL A 14 44.05 16.38 9.69
CA VAL A 14 42.75 16.43 9.01
C VAL A 14 42.23 15.00 8.95
N ALA A 15 41.43 14.61 9.95
CA ALA A 15 40.65 13.39 9.89
C ALA A 15 39.60 13.56 8.78
N GLY A 16 39.83 12.92 7.64
CA GLY A 16 38.84 12.80 6.57
C GLY A 16 37.59 12.14 7.15
N LEU A 17 36.48 12.88 7.16
CA LEU A 17 35.16 12.31 7.38
C LEU A 17 34.98 11.19 6.33
N PRO A 18 34.68 9.94 6.74
CA PRO A 18 34.30 8.94 5.77
C PRO A 18 33.00 9.46 5.15
N ALA A 19 33.05 9.87 3.89
CA ALA A 19 31.84 9.89 3.08
C ALA A 19 31.22 8.51 3.28
N ALA A 20 29.97 8.45 3.76
CA ALA A 20 29.21 7.22 3.70
C ALA A 20 29.20 6.82 2.22
N LEU A 21 30.11 5.92 1.83
CA LEU A 21 29.96 5.15 0.63
C LEU A 21 28.70 4.34 0.88
N GLY A 22 27.55 4.88 0.49
CA GLY A 22 26.38 4.07 0.20
C GLY A 22 26.86 3.05 -0.80
N ALA A 23 27.12 1.82 -0.33
CA ALA A 23 27.51 0.73 -1.20
C ALA A 23 26.41 0.63 -2.25
N GLN A 24 26.73 1.00 -3.49
CA GLN A 24 25.78 0.91 -4.60
C GLN A 24 25.29 -0.53 -4.65
N ASP A 25 23.97 -0.74 -4.73
CA ASP A 25 23.40 -2.08 -4.71
C ASP A 25 24.07 -2.95 -5.80
N PRO A 26 24.76 -4.05 -5.44
CA PRO A 26 25.47 -4.89 -6.40
C PRO A 26 24.58 -5.38 -7.55
N ARG A 27 23.30 -5.61 -7.29
CA ARG A 27 22.32 -6.05 -8.31
C ARG A 27 22.16 -5.01 -9.42
N LEU A 28 22.16 -3.72 -9.07
CA LEU A 28 22.10 -2.63 -10.05
C LEU A 28 23.42 -2.52 -10.83
N GLN A 29 24.54 -2.89 -10.20
CA GLN A 29 25.84 -2.85 -10.86
C GLN A 29 25.96 -3.82 -12.02
N GLU A 30 25.40 -5.01 -11.84
CA GLU A 30 25.43 -6.09 -12.83
C GLU A 30 24.50 -5.84 -14.03
N ARG A 31 23.48 -4.99 -13.87
CA ARG A 31 22.36 -4.89 -14.83
C ARG A 31 22.22 -3.53 -15.51
N LEU A 32 22.78 -2.46 -14.95
CA LEU A 32 22.65 -1.10 -15.46
C LEU A 32 24.01 -0.47 -15.75
N ASP A 33 24.05 0.38 -16.79
CA ASP A 33 25.20 1.26 -17.02
C ASP A 33 25.41 2.23 -15.84
N ALA A 34 26.62 2.77 -15.73
CA ALA A 34 27.04 3.59 -14.60
C ALA A 34 26.16 4.84 -14.40
N ARG A 35 25.70 5.47 -15.49
CA ARG A 35 24.91 6.70 -15.42
C ARG A 35 23.50 6.40 -14.91
N THR A 36 22.84 5.40 -15.47
CA THR A 36 21.49 4.99 -15.05
C THR A 36 21.49 4.48 -13.62
N ARG A 37 22.50 3.68 -13.25
CA ARG A 37 22.70 3.20 -11.88
C ARG A 37 22.83 4.32 -10.87
N SER A 38 23.69 5.31 -11.13
CA SER A 38 23.85 6.47 -10.25
C SER A 38 22.55 7.25 -10.09
N ALA A 39 21.80 7.43 -11.17
CA ALA A 39 20.51 8.11 -11.13
C ALA A 39 19.43 7.32 -10.36
N VAL A 40 19.40 5.98 -10.47
CA VAL A 40 18.52 5.13 -9.65
C VAL A 40 18.90 5.23 -8.18
N GLN A 41 20.20 5.15 -7.86
CA GLN A 41 20.69 5.25 -6.48
C GLN A 41 20.28 6.57 -5.83
N GLN A 42 20.36 7.70 -6.54
CA GLN A 42 19.89 8.99 -6.03
C GLN A 42 18.40 8.98 -5.65
N VAL A 43 17.55 8.29 -6.42
CA VAL A 43 16.12 8.15 -6.10
C VAL A 43 15.93 7.26 -4.88
N VAL A 44 16.70 6.17 -4.77
CA VAL A 44 16.69 5.27 -3.61
C VAL A 44 17.11 6.01 -2.34
N ASP A 45 18.20 6.78 -2.38
CA ASP A 45 18.69 7.55 -1.25
C ASP A 45 17.67 8.61 -0.82
N SER A 46 17.04 9.30 -1.79
CA SER A 46 15.95 10.24 -1.51
C SER A 46 14.70 9.59 -0.91
N ALA A 47 14.39 8.35 -1.30
CA ALA A 47 13.28 7.61 -0.71
C ALA A 47 13.62 7.19 0.74
N ALA A 48 14.87 6.77 0.98
CA ALA A 48 15.36 6.40 2.30
C ALA A 48 15.29 7.57 3.29
N THR A 49 15.71 8.78 2.89
CA THR A 49 15.65 9.98 3.75
C THR A 49 14.22 10.34 4.16
N THR A 50 13.23 9.95 3.36
CA THR A 50 11.80 10.16 3.63
C THR A 50 11.10 8.93 4.21
N ARG A 51 11.85 7.89 4.60
CA ARG A 51 11.34 6.62 5.17
C ARG A 51 10.29 5.94 4.29
N LEU A 52 10.52 5.99 2.97
CA LEU A 52 9.80 5.19 1.98
C LEU A 52 10.55 3.87 1.74
N PRO A 53 9.84 2.78 1.42
CA PRO A 53 10.48 1.49 1.15
C PRO A 53 11.31 1.58 -0.13
N THR A 54 12.58 1.15 -0.05
CA THR A 54 13.57 1.29 -1.12
C THR A 54 13.67 0.07 -2.03
N GLU A 55 13.51 -1.15 -1.48
CA GLU A 55 13.56 -2.40 -2.26
C GLU A 55 12.63 -2.38 -3.49
N PRO A 56 11.36 -1.91 -3.42
CA PRO A 56 10.49 -1.83 -4.60
C PRO A 56 11.06 -0.94 -5.72
N LEU A 57 11.88 0.06 -5.41
CA LEU A 57 12.51 0.93 -6.42
C LEU A 57 13.65 0.22 -7.13
N ILE A 58 14.44 -0.54 -6.37
CA ILE A 58 15.54 -1.37 -6.89
C ILE A 58 14.96 -2.47 -7.78
N ASP A 59 13.96 -3.20 -7.27
CA ASP A 59 13.25 -4.24 -8.03
C ASP A 59 12.65 -3.67 -9.32
N LYS A 60 12.09 -2.46 -9.28
CA LYS A 60 11.52 -1.84 -10.48
C LYS A 60 12.58 -1.53 -11.54
N ALA A 61 13.77 -1.11 -11.11
CA ALA A 61 14.89 -0.88 -12.02
C ALA A 61 15.38 -2.21 -12.64
N LEU A 62 15.54 -3.25 -11.82
CA LEU A 62 15.95 -4.58 -12.25
C LEU A 62 14.93 -5.25 -13.18
N GLU A 63 13.64 -5.06 -12.92
CA GLU A 63 12.54 -5.50 -13.79
C GLU A 63 12.68 -4.84 -15.17
N GLY A 64 12.89 -3.52 -15.21
CA GLY A 64 13.07 -2.77 -16.45
C GLY A 64 14.29 -3.25 -17.25
N ALA A 65 15.43 -3.44 -16.59
CA ALA A 65 16.63 -3.99 -17.21
C ALA A 65 16.40 -5.40 -17.76
N SER A 66 15.73 -6.26 -17.00
CA SER A 66 15.42 -7.64 -17.41
C SER A 66 14.46 -7.70 -18.59
N LYS A 67 13.61 -6.68 -18.76
CA LYS A 67 12.72 -6.52 -19.93
C LYS A 67 13.39 -5.84 -21.12
N GLY A 68 14.68 -5.50 -21.03
CA GLY A 68 15.39 -4.76 -22.08
C GLY A 68 14.86 -3.36 -22.32
N ALA A 69 14.24 -2.73 -21.31
CA ALA A 69 13.76 -1.37 -21.43
C ALA A 69 14.93 -0.38 -21.55
N ASP A 70 14.75 0.69 -22.33
CA ASP A 70 15.73 1.76 -22.39
C ASP A 70 15.86 2.50 -21.04
N ASN A 71 17.01 3.15 -20.85
CA ASN A 71 17.35 3.83 -19.61
C ASN A 71 16.34 4.93 -19.21
N ALA A 72 15.77 5.64 -20.19
CA ALA A 72 14.81 6.70 -19.90
C ALA A 72 13.50 6.11 -19.37
N ARG A 73 13.04 4.99 -19.94
CA ARG A 73 11.86 4.25 -19.50
C ARG A 73 12.06 3.65 -18.11
N ILE A 74 13.24 3.09 -17.82
CA ILE A 74 13.60 2.60 -16.47
C ILE A 74 13.49 3.74 -15.46
N MET A 75 14.17 4.86 -15.72
CA MET A 75 14.16 6.02 -14.81
C MET A 75 12.77 6.62 -14.62
N ALA A 76 11.97 6.70 -15.68
CA ALA A 76 10.59 7.18 -15.59
C ALA A 76 9.75 6.27 -14.68
N ALA A 77 9.89 4.95 -14.82
CA ALA A 77 9.16 3.98 -14.01
C ALA A 77 9.55 4.03 -12.52
N VAL A 78 10.85 4.10 -12.22
CA VAL A 78 11.39 4.19 -10.86
C VAL A 78 10.90 5.47 -10.18
N ARG A 79 11.02 6.63 -10.84
CA ARG A 79 10.53 7.91 -10.29
C ARG A 79 9.01 7.91 -10.09
N ALA A 80 8.26 7.36 -11.04
CA ALA A 80 6.82 7.24 -10.91
C ALA A 80 6.42 6.35 -9.72
N LEU A 81 7.18 5.29 -9.44
CA LEU A 81 6.96 4.43 -8.27
C LEU A 81 7.29 5.18 -6.98
N ALA A 82 8.42 5.89 -6.91
CA ALA A 82 8.79 6.70 -5.74
C ALA A 82 7.72 7.74 -5.39
N ARG A 83 7.16 8.44 -6.39
CA ARG A 83 6.04 9.38 -6.18
C ARG A 83 4.82 8.69 -5.60
N ARG A 84 4.41 7.54 -6.16
CA ARG A 84 3.25 6.77 -5.66
C ARG A 84 3.45 6.25 -4.24
N LEU A 85 4.67 5.85 -3.87
CA LEU A 85 4.99 5.49 -2.48
C LEU A 85 4.83 6.71 -1.54
N GLY A 86 5.28 7.89 -1.97
CA GLY A 86 5.05 9.15 -1.25
C GLY A 86 3.58 9.51 -1.10
N GLU A 87 2.81 9.45 -2.19
CA GLU A 87 1.35 9.67 -2.18
C GLU A 87 0.63 8.67 -1.27
N SER A 88 1.04 7.40 -1.30
CA SER A 88 0.51 6.38 -0.40
C SER A 88 0.84 6.69 1.06
N ARG A 89 2.04 7.18 1.37
CA ARG A 89 2.43 7.61 2.73
C ARG A 89 1.57 8.77 3.20
N LEU A 90 1.32 9.75 2.35
CA LEU A 90 0.47 10.90 2.68
C LEU A 90 -0.98 10.45 2.93
N ALA A 91 -1.51 9.54 2.10
CA ALA A 91 -2.89 9.10 2.21
C ALA A 91 -3.14 8.17 3.41
N LEU A 92 -2.22 7.25 3.70
CA LEU A 92 -2.35 6.25 4.78
C LEU A 92 -1.79 6.71 6.13
N GLY A 93 -0.97 7.76 6.12
CA GLY A 93 -0.36 8.33 7.31
C GLY A 93 0.95 7.66 7.76
N THR A 94 1.50 8.19 8.85
CA THR A 94 2.83 7.81 9.38
C THR A 94 2.88 6.42 9.98
N SER A 95 1.76 5.87 10.42
CA SER A 95 1.67 4.52 11.00
C SER A 95 1.59 3.39 9.96
N ALA A 96 1.47 3.73 8.66
CA ALA A 96 1.46 2.73 7.60
C ALA A 96 2.82 2.01 7.51
N ASN A 97 2.79 0.68 7.50
CA ASN A 97 3.99 -0.12 7.32
C ASN A 97 4.40 -0.22 5.83
N GLU A 98 5.56 -0.78 5.54
CA GLU A 98 6.07 -0.90 4.17
C GLU A 98 5.11 -1.64 3.23
N ALA A 99 4.53 -2.76 3.68
CA ALA A 99 3.59 -3.55 2.88
C ALA A 99 2.32 -2.76 2.52
N GLU A 100 1.81 -1.93 3.44
CA GLU A 100 0.68 -1.03 3.18
C GLU A 100 1.04 0.05 2.15
N LEU A 101 2.25 0.61 2.22
CA LEU A 101 2.70 1.62 1.26
C LEU A 101 2.88 1.04 -0.14
N VAL A 102 3.43 -0.16 -0.24
CA VAL A 102 3.59 -0.87 -1.52
C VAL A 102 2.23 -1.22 -2.11
N ALA A 103 1.31 -1.77 -1.30
CA ALA A 103 -0.04 -2.06 -1.75
C ALA A 103 -0.81 -0.79 -2.16
N GLY A 104 -0.65 0.30 -1.41
CA GLY A 104 -1.25 1.60 -1.74
C GLY A 104 -0.68 2.18 -3.03
N ALA A 105 0.65 2.16 -3.22
CA ALA A 105 1.27 2.56 -4.49
C ALA A 105 0.82 1.70 -5.68
N GLY A 106 0.56 0.42 -5.44
CA GLY A 106 -0.09 -0.49 -6.39
C GLY A 106 -1.50 -0.01 -6.76
N ALA A 107 -2.33 0.32 -5.78
CA ALA A 107 -3.68 0.86 -6.00
C ALA A 107 -3.65 2.17 -6.79
N LEU A 108 -2.79 3.12 -6.42
CA LEU A 108 -2.62 4.39 -7.13
C LEU A 108 -2.21 4.18 -8.60
N SER A 109 -1.39 3.15 -8.87
CA SER A 109 -0.99 2.80 -10.24
C SER A 109 -2.14 2.34 -11.14
N GLN A 110 -3.21 1.81 -10.52
CA GLN A 110 -4.42 1.37 -11.19
C GLN A 110 -5.47 2.49 -11.31
N GLY A 111 -5.09 3.74 -11.03
CA GLY A 111 -5.98 4.91 -11.13
C GLY A 111 -6.87 5.12 -9.91
N ILE A 112 -6.64 4.41 -8.80
CA ILE A 112 -7.37 4.66 -7.55
C ILE A 112 -6.94 6.01 -6.99
N ALA A 113 -7.91 6.85 -6.60
CA ALA A 113 -7.64 8.15 -6.03
C ALA A 113 -7.02 8.05 -4.62
N PRO A 114 -6.04 8.90 -4.25
CA PRO A 114 -5.49 8.96 -2.89
C PRO A 114 -6.56 9.13 -1.81
N ALA A 115 -7.64 9.85 -2.10
CA ALA A 115 -8.77 10.02 -1.19
C ALA A 115 -9.44 8.69 -0.79
N THR A 116 -9.45 7.69 -1.68
CA THR A 116 -9.95 6.34 -1.37
C THR A 116 -9.07 5.66 -0.34
N LEU A 117 -7.74 5.79 -0.45
CA LEU A 117 -6.79 5.23 0.51
C LEU A 117 -6.96 5.88 1.89
N SER A 118 -7.09 7.21 1.92
CA SER A 118 -7.37 7.95 3.17
C SER A 118 -8.69 7.51 3.80
N ARG A 119 -9.75 7.36 2.99
CA ARG A 119 -11.05 6.88 3.47
C ARG A 119 -10.95 5.48 4.07
N LEU A 120 -10.22 4.55 3.45
CA LEU A 120 -10.00 3.22 4.01
C LEU A 120 -9.30 3.30 5.37
N ARG A 121 -8.29 4.16 5.52
CA ARG A 121 -7.62 4.37 6.81
C ARG A 121 -8.54 4.97 7.87
N THR A 122 -9.40 5.91 7.52
CA THR A 122 -10.40 6.47 8.44
C THR A 122 -11.41 5.43 8.91
N LEU A 123 -11.85 4.55 8.02
CA LEU A 123 -12.79 3.46 8.36
C LEU A 123 -12.16 2.37 9.21
N ARG A 124 -10.83 2.21 9.14
CA ARG A 124 -10.07 1.13 9.76
C ARG A 124 -8.90 1.67 10.61
N PRO A 125 -9.17 2.48 11.65
CA PRO A 125 -8.11 3.04 12.47
C PRO A 125 -7.36 1.93 13.21
N GLY A 126 -6.03 1.89 13.04
CA GLY A 126 -5.16 0.91 13.71
C GLY A 126 -5.14 -0.48 13.08
N GLU A 127 -6.07 -0.80 12.17
CA GLU A 127 -6.05 -2.08 11.44
C GLU A 127 -5.09 -2.04 10.23
N ARG A 128 -4.65 -3.23 9.79
CA ARG A 128 -3.77 -3.38 8.64
C ARG A 128 -4.57 -3.32 7.34
N LEU A 129 -4.14 -2.46 6.42
CA LEU A 129 -4.80 -2.25 5.12
C LEU A 129 -4.15 -3.02 3.96
N THR A 130 -3.09 -3.78 4.21
CA THR A 130 -2.38 -4.52 3.15
C THR A 130 -3.33 -5.42 2.37
N LEU A 131 -4.13 -6.26 3.05
CA LEU A 131 -5.03 -7.17 2.36
C LEU A 131 -6.17 -6.43 1.62
N PRO A 132 -6.91 -5.49 2.23
CA PRO A 132 -7.92 -4.70 1.50
C PRO A 132 -7.37 -4.02 0.24
N LEU A 133 -6.17 -3.44 0.30
CA LEU A 133 -5.54 -2.78 -0.85
C LEU A 133 -5.10 -3.77 -1.93
N VAL A 134 -4.54 -4.92 -1.54
CA VAL A 134 -4.19 -5.99 -2.48
C VAL A 134 -5.43 -6.55 -3.17
N VAL A 135 -6.52 -6.80 -2.42
CA VAL A 135 -7.78 -7.27 -3.01
C VAL A 135 -8.34 -6.22 -3.97
N LEU A 136 -8.31 -4.93 -3.61
CA LEU A 136 -8.73 -3.86 -4.52
C LEU A 136 -7.98 -3.92 -5.86
N THR A 137 -6.65 -4.06 -5.84
CA THR A 137 -5.86 -4.16 -7.07
C THR A 137 -6.11 -5.46 -7.84
N ASP A 138 -6.33 -6.57 -7.14
CA ASP A 138 -6.60 -7.88 -7.75
C ASP A 138 -7.94 -7.87 -8.49
N LEU A 139 -8.98 -7.24 -7.93
CA LEU A 139 -10.26 -7.08 -8.59
C LEU A 139 -10.13 -6.30 -9.91
N ILE A 140 -9.36 -5.21 -9.91
CA ILE A 140 -9.13 -4.40 -11.11
C ILE A 140 -8.36 -5.21 -12.17
N ALA A 141 -7.34 -5.96 -11.76
CA ALA A 141 -6.58 -6.82 -12.64
C ALA A 141 -7.45 -7.93 -13.29
N ARG A 142 -8.55 -8.32 -12.64
CA ARG A 142 -9.55 -9.27 -13.14
C ARG A 142 -10.65 -8.64 -14.00
N GLY A 143 -10.54 -7.35 -14.32
CA GLY A 143 -11.47 -6.65 -15.20
C GLY A 143 -12.63 -5.95 -14.49
N VAL A 144 -12.61 -5.87 -13.16
CA VAL A 144 -13.61 -5.10 -12.41
C VAL A 144 -13.31 -3.60 -12.57
N PRO A 145 -14.30 -2.75 -12.92
CA PRO A 145 -14.07 -1.32 -13.03
C PRO A 145 -13.52 -0.71 -11.72
N PRO A 146 -12.52 0.20 -11.76
CA PRO A 146 -11.90 0.80 -10.57
C PRO A 146 -12.88 1.44 -9.58
N SER A 147 -13.93 2.10 -10.08
CA SER A 147 -14.98 2.71 -9.26
C SER A 147 -15.82 1.65 -8.52
N THR A 148 -16.21 0.58 -9.21
CA THR A 148 -16.95 -0.55 -8.63
C THR A 148 -16.11 -1.25 -7.56
N ALA A 149 -14.86 -1.60 -7.87
CA ALA A 149 -13.96 -2.23 -6.93
C ALA A 149 -13.73 -1.36 -5.68
N SER A 150 -13.48 -0.05 -5.88
CA SER A 150 -13.32 0.90 -4.77
C SER A 150 -14.56 0.97 -3.89
N SER A 151 -15.75 1.09 -4.49
CA SER A 151 -17.02 1.16 -3.76
C SER A 151 -17.22 -0.07 -2.88
N VAL A 152 -16.99 -1.26 -3.43
CA VAL A 152 -17.17 -2.53 -2.72
C VAL A 152 -16.19 -2.67 -1.55
N ILE A 153 -14.91 -2.38 -1.78
CA ILE A 153 -13.88 -2.47 -0.73
C ILE A 153 -14.12 -1.44 0.37
N VAL A 154 -14.55 -0.22 0.03
CA VAL A 154 -14.92 0.80 1.02
C VAL A 154 -16.17 0.40 1.81
N SER A 155 -17.20 -0.16 1.16
CA SER A 155 -18.40 -0.66 1.85
C SER A 155 -18.05 -1.78 2.83
N LEU A 156 -17.28 -2.79 2.40
CA LEU A 156 -16.80 -3.83 3.31
C LEU A 156 -15.97 -3.24 4.44
N ALA A 157 -15.01 -2.37 4.14
CA ALA A 157 -14.21 -1.70 5.14
C ALA A 157 -15.03 -0.84 6.11
N GLY A 158 -16.24 -0.41 5.80
CA GLY A 158 -17.13 0.28 6.74
C GLY A 158 -18.00 -0.65 7.60
N THR A 159 -18.13 -1.92 7.21
CA THR A 159 -19.15 -2.82 7.78
C THR A 159 -18.57 -4.03 8.50
N VAL A 160 -17.53 -4.67 7.95
CA VAL A 160 -17.06 -5.99 8.43
C VAL A 160 -15.70 -5.88 9.12
N SER A 161 -15.57 -6.34 10.35
CA SER A 161 -14.29 -6.25 11.08
C SER A 161 -13.27 -7.30 10.63
N GLY A 162 -11.98 -6.91 10.62
CA GLY A 162 -10.88 -7.80 10.28
C GLY A 162 -10.71 -8.09 8.79
N SER A 163 -9.76 -8.98 8.48
CA SER A 163 -9.30 -9.26 7.11
C SER A 163 -10.05 -10.39 6.40
N GLU A 164 -10.78 -11.24 7.13
CA GLU A 164 -11.35 -12.49 6.61
C GLU A 164 -12.33 -12.27 5.46
N ALA A 165 -13.19 -11.25 5.55
CA ALA A 165 -14.16 -10.93 4.51
C ALA A 165 -13.49 -10.54 3.18
N PHE A 166 -12.33 -9.87 3.22
CA PHE A 166 -11.59 -9.50 2.01
C PHE A 166 -10.96 -10.74 1.36
N ALA A 167 -10.42 -11.66 2.17
CA ALA A 167 -9.91 -12.93 1.67
C ALA A 167 -11.02 -13.80 1.05
N ALA A 168 -12.18 -13.85 1.71
CA ALA A 168 -13.37 -14.55 1.21
C ALA A 168 -13.86 -13.95 -0.10
N LEU A 169 -14.04 -12.63 -0.17
CA LEU A 169 -14.44 -11.93 -1.39
C LEU A 169 -13.52 -12.30 -2.56
N ARG A 170 -12.20 -12.21 -2.36
CA ARG A 170 -11.21 -12.51 -3.40
C ARG A 170 -11.35 -13.94 -3.91
N ARG A 171 -11.47 -14.90 -3.00
CA ARG A 171 -11.58 -16.33 -3.33
C ARG A 171 -12.85 -16.61 -4.14
N ASP A 172 -13.98 -16.12 -3.65
CA ASP A 172 -15.29 -16.44 -4.21
C ASP A 172 -15.51 -15.76 -5.56
N VAL A 173 -15.08 -14.51 -5.71
CA VAL A 173 -15.08 -13.80 -6.99
C VAL A 173 -14.20 -14.51 -8.01
N GLN A 174 -13.02 -14.97 -7.58
CA GLN A 174 -12.15 -15.72 -8.47
C GLN A 174 -12.78 -17.03 -8.94
N GLN A 175 -13.48 -17.73 -8.05
CA GLN A 175 -14.21 -18.94 -8.40
C GLN A 175 -15.32 -18.66 -9.41
N ASP A 176 -16.08 -17.57 -9.24
CA ASP A 176 -17.14 -17.17 -10.17
C ASP A 176 -16.59 -16.82 -11.56
N ILE A 177 -15.48 -16.07 -11.63
CA ILE A 177 -14.84 -15.70 -12.89
C ILE A 177 -14.31 -16.93 -13.62
N VAL A 178 -13.70 -17.88 -12.89
CA VAL A 178 -13.28 -19.17 -13.47
C VAL A 178 -14.46 -19.97 -13.99
N ALA A 179 -15.64 -19.86 -13.36
CA ALA A 179 -16.89 -20.45 -13.83
C ALA A 179 -17.56 -19.66 -14.99
N GLY A 180 -16.93 -18.59 -15.49
CA GLY A 180 -17.40 -17.81 -16.63
C GLY A 180 -18.32 -16.64 -16.28
N ALA A 181 -18.45 -16.27 -15.00
CA ALA A 181 -19.23 -15.11 -14.61
C ALA A 181 -18.56 -13.78 -15.02
N ASP A 182 -19.37 -12.76 -15.29
CA ASP A 182 -18.88 -11.39 -15.47
C ASP A 182 -18.20 -10.90 -14.16
N PRO A 183 -16.98 -10.32 -14.22
CA PRO A 183 -16.25 -9.90 -13.03
C PRO A 183 -17.00 -8.87 -12.16
N ALA A 184 -17.66 -7.88 -12.77
CA ALA A 184 -18.35 -6.83 -12.02
C ALA A 184 -19.61 -7.37 -11.33
N ALA A 185 -20.35 -8.26 -12.01
CA ALA A 185 -21.50 -8.96 -11.45
C ALA A 185 -21.09 -9.88 -10.29
N ALA A 186 -20.02 -10.67 -10.47
CA ALA A 186 -19.48 -11.57 -9.46
C ALA A 186 -19.11 -10.83 -8.18
N VAL A 187 -18.32 -9.75 -8.28
CA VAL A 187 -17.95 -8.91 -7.13
C VAL A 187 -19.19 -8.35 -6.43
N SER A 188 -20.13 -7.82 -7.18
CA SER A 188 -21.34 -7.20 -6.61
C SER A 188 -22.19 -8.22 -5.85
N LEU A 189 -22.36 -9.43 -6.42
CA LEU A 189 -23.10 -10.52 -5.79
C LEU A 189 -22.42 -10.97 -4.49
N ARG A 190 -21.12 -11.28 -4.55
CA ARG A 190 -20.36 -11.78 -3.39
C ARG A 190 -20.23 -10.75 -2.29
N ALA A 191 -20.03 -9.48 -2.63
CA ALA A 191 -20.00 -8.40 -1.65
C ALA A 191 -21.33 -8.25 -0.90
N ARG A 192 -22.47 -8.30 -1.62
CA ARG A 192 -23.79 -8.25 -0.98
C ARG A 192 -24.01 -9.42 -0.04
N ALA A 193 -23.62 -10.63 -0.44
CA ALA A 193 -23.74 -11.82 0.40
C ALA A 193 -22.91 -11.68 1.70
N LEU A 194 -21.67 -11.21 1.61
CA LEU A 194 -20.81 -10.98 2.78
C LEU A 194 -21.38 -9.90 3.71
N LEU A 195 -21.93 -8.82 3.15
CA LEU A 195 -22.54 -7.75 3.94
C LEU A 195 -23.84 -8.19 4.62
N ALA A 196 -24.62 -9.06 3.98
CA ALA A 196 -25.86 -9.60 4.53
C ALA A 196 -25.64 -10.70 5.59
N ALA A 197 -24.50 -11.39 5.57
CA ALA A 197 -24.17 -12.44 6.52
C ALA A 197 -23.77 -11.92 7.93
N LEU A 198 -23.74 -10.60 8.14
CA LEU A 198 -23.49 -10.03 9.47
C LEU A 198 -24.71 -10.23 10.38
N PRO A 199 -24.53 -10.68 11.65
CA PRO A 199 -25.62 -10.67 12.61
C PRO A 199 -26.13 -9.23 12.81
N PRO A 200 -27.45 -9.01 13.01
CA PRO A 200 -27.97 -7.69 13.29
C PRO A 200 -27.30 -7.12 14.55
N PRO A 201 -27.10 -5.78 14.61
CA PRO A 201 -26.52 -5.17 15.80
C PRO A 201 -27.37 -5.51 17.03
N PRO A 202 -26.76 -5.80 18.19
CA PRO A 202 -27.51 -5.96 19.43
C PRO A 202 -28.24 -4.63 19.71
N GLY A 203 -29.56 -4.62 19.55
CA GLY A 203 -30.38 -3.41 19.76
C GLY A 203 -31.60 -3.24 18.85
N LYS A 204 -31.82 -4.11 17.87
CA LYS A 204 -33.11 -4.18 17.14
C LYS A 204 -33.72 -5.58 17.21
N VAL A 205 -33.99 -6.05 18.42
CA VAL A 205 -35.13 -6.95 18.61
C VAL A 205 -36.33 -6.01 18.65
N VAL A 206 -37.07 -5.91 17.53
CA VAL A 206 -38.45 -5.43 17.61
C VAL A 206 -39.17 -6.54 18.35
N THR A 207 -39.39 -6.34 19.66
CA THR A 207 -40.25 -7.19 20.45
C THR A 207 -41.66 -7.03 19.87
N THR A 208 -42.03 -7.94 18.96
CA THR A 208 -43.43 -8.22 18.65
C THR A 208 -44.03 -8.83 19.91
N THR A 209 -44.31 -8.00 20.91
CA THR A 209 -45.01 -8.39 22.15
C THR A 209 -46.00 -7.30 22.58
N ASP A 210 -46.34 -6.38 21.67
CA ASP A 210 -47.44 -5.42 21.84
C ASP A 210 -48.63 -5.81 20.93
N MET A 211 -49.20 -6.99 21.16
CA MET A 211 -50.55 -7.32 20.66
C MET A 211 -51.40 -8.10 21.68
N GLU A 212 -51.07 -8.05 22.96
CA GLU A 212 -51.86 -8.74 23.98
C GLU A 212 -52.07 -7.90 25.24
N ASN A 213 -52.74 -6.75 25.09
CA ASN A 213 -53.51 -6.18 26.19
C ASN A 213 -54.65 -5.28 25.71
N THR A 214 -55.70 -5.89 25.17
CA THR A 214 -57.05 -5.27 25.12
C THR A 214 -58.06 -6.39 25.31
N SER A 215 -58.13 -6.94 26.52
CA SER A 215 -59.36 -7.59 27.00
C SER A 215 -59.27 -7.82 28.50
N ALA A 216 -59.89 -6.95 29.30
CA ALA A 216 -60.64 -7.31 30.50
C ALA A 216 -61.02 -6.04 31.28
N ARG A 217 -62.24 -5.56 31.05
CA ARG A 217 -63.03 -4.84 32.04
C ARG A 217 -64.35 -5.60 32.17
N PRO A 218 -64.74 -6.02 33.38
CA PRO A 218 -66.14 -6.05 33.72
C PRO A 218 -66.44 -5.10 34.89
N GLU A 219 -67.72 -4.76 34.94
CA GLU A 219 -68.40 -3.72 35.73
C GLU A 219 -68.33 -3.90 37.24
#